data_AF-A0A9Q2VZ45-F1
#
_entry.id   AF-A0A9Q2VZ45-F1
#
_cell.length_a   1.000
_cell.length_b   1.000
_cell.length_c   1.000
_cell.angle_alpha   90.00
_cell.angle_beta   90.00
_cell.angle_gamma   90.00
#
_symmetry.space_group_name_H-M   'P 1'
#
loop_
_entity.id
_entity.type
_entity.pdbx_description
1 polymer ?
#
loop_
_entity_poly.entity_id
_entity_poly.type
_entity_poly.pdbx_seq_one_letter_code
_entity_poly.pdbx_strand_id
1 'polypeptide(L)'
;MGRHAAPVPSDEPASVADVRVVSGEPTPEELAAVVAVLQRQADEAAAAGRAAVVVEPRTGWDVAARGLRRPLEDGPGAWGRSLR
;
A
#
# COMPACT_ATOMS: atom_id res chain seq x y z
N MET A 1 -15.05 -20.90 -38.42
CA MET A 1 -14.87 -19.72 -37.56
C MET A 1 -14.41 -20.21 -36.20
N GLY A 2 -13.15 -19.94 -35.87
CA GLY A 2 -12.41 -20.57 -34.77
C GLY A 2 -12.84 -20.13 -33.38
N ARG A 3 -12.77 -21.07 -32.44
CA ARG A 3 -13.13 -20.94 -31.02
C ARG A 3 -12.09 -20.06 -30.31
N HIS A 4 -12.50 -18.93 -29.73
CA HIS A 4 -11.65 -18.11 -28.87
C HIS A 4 -11.46 -18.84 -27.53
N ALA A 5 -10.38 -19.60 -27.40
CA ALA A 5 -9.90 -20.04 -26.09
C ALA A 5 -9.26 -18.81 -25.41
N ALA A 6 -9.82 -18.37 -24.28
CA ALA A 6 -9.14 -17.43 -23.41
C ALA A 6 -7.89 -18.11 -22.84
N PRO A 7 -6.73 -17.42 -22.77
CA PRO A 7 -5.56 -17.98 -22.11
C PRO A 7 -5.92 -18.25 -20.64
N VAL A 8 -5.74 -19.50 -20.22
CA VAL A 8 -5.81 -19.90 -18.82
C VAL A 8 -4.63 -19.21 -18.13
N PRO A 9 -4.83 -18.45 -17.04
CA PRO A 9 -3.70 -17.93 -16.28
C PRO A 9 -2.86 -19.13 -15.81
N SER A 10 -1.59 -19.15 -16.21
CA SER A 10 -0.63 -20.09 -15.66
C SER A 10 -0.58 -19.92 -14.14
N ASP A 11 -0.62 -21.02 -13.41
CA ASP A 11 -0.37 -21.07 -11.98
C ASP A 11 1.14 -20.82 -11.76
N GLU A 12 1.58 -19.58 -12.00
CA GLU A 12 2.88 -19.14 -11.48
C GLU A 12 2.76 -19.14 -9.96
N PRO A 13 3.69 -19.79 -9.24
CA PRO A 13 3.65 -19.75 -7.79
C PRO A 13 3.65 -18.28 -7.39
N ALA A 14 2.56 -17.86 -6.73
CA ALA A 14 2.42 -16.51 -6.22
C ALA A 14 3.74 -16.14 -5.55
N SER A 15 4.45 -15.16 -6.11
CA SER A 15 5.73 -14.73 -5.57
C SER A 15 5.50 -14.48 -4.10
N VAL A 16 6.15 -15.28 -3.24
CA VAL A 16 6.24 -15.02 -1.81
C VAL A 16 6.47 -13.53 -1.67
N ALA A 17 5.57 -12.83 -0.98
CA ALA A 17 5.58 -11.38 -0.86
C ALA A 17 7.03 -10.90 -0.76
N ASP A 18 7.46 -10.03 -1.68
CA ASP A 18 8.84 -9.53 -1.73
C ASP A 18 9.09 -8.63 -0.49
N VAL A 19 9.26 -9.28 0.67
CA VAL A 19 9.51 -8.64 1.96
C VAL A 19 11.02 -8.49 2.10
N ARG A 20 11.49 -7.24 2.21
CA ARG A 20 12.90 -6.91 2.40
C ARG A 20 13.12 -6.36 3.81
N VAL A 21 14.04 -6.98 4.55
CA VAL A 21 14.55 -6.42 5.80
C VAL A 21 15.45 -5.22 5.49
N VAL A 22 15.09 -4.04 6.00
CA VAL A 22 15.83 -2.79 5.76
C VAL A 22 16.80 -2.44 6.89
N SER A 23 16.63 -3.07 8.07
CA SER A 23 17.45 -2.86 9.26
C SER A 23 17.32 -4.06 10.21
N GLY A 24 18.40 -4.35 10.96
CA GLY A 24 18.48 -5.50 11.87
C GLY A 24 18.88 -6.80 11.16
N GLU A 25 19.04 -7.86 11.93
CA GLU A 25 19.34 -9.23 11.48
C GLU A 25 18.38 -10.19 12.21
N PRO A 26 17.12 -10.31 11.77
CA PRO A 26 16.17 -11.21 12.40
C PRO A 26 16.59 -12.65 12.17
N THR A 27 16.28 -13.52 13.12
CA THR A 27 16.49 -14.95 12.89
C THR A 27 15.55 -15.46 11.78
N PRO A 28 15.89 -16.58 11.10
CA PRO A 28 15.00 -17.18 10.11
C PRO A 28 13.61 -17.46 10.66
N GLU A 29 13.51 -17.88 11.92
CA GLU A 29 12.25 -18.17 12.61
C GLU A 29 11.42 -16.91 12.85
N GLU A 30 12.05 -15.81 13.26
CA GLU A 30 11.37 -14.53 13.44
C GLU A 30 10.84 -13.98 12.12
N LEU A 31 11.64 -14.05 11.05
CA LEU A 31 11.22 -13.63 9.72
C LEU A 31 10.04 -14.49 9.22
N ALA A 32 10.09 -15.81 9.41
CA ALA A 32 9.01 -16.71 9.04
C ALA A 32 7.71 -16.41 9.80
N ALA A 33 7.80 -16.11 11.10
CA ALA A 33 6.64 -15.74 11.92
C ALA A 33 5.97 -14.46 11.40
N VAL A 34 6.76 -13.44 11.05
CA VAL A 34 6.24 -12.19 10.47
C VAL A 34 5.60 -12.44 9.11
N VAL A 35 6.26 -13.20 8.23
CA VAL A 35 5.71 -13.54 6.90
C VAL A 35 4.37 -14.28 7.02
N ALA A 36 4.24 -15.23 7.95
CA ALA A 36 2.99 -15.97 8.15
C ALA A 36 1.83 -15.05 8.59
N VAL A 37 2.12 -14.07 9.46
CA VAL A 37 1.12 -13.05 9.85
C VAL A 37 0.72 -12.19 8.66
N LEU A 38 1.69 -11.72 7.87
CA LEU A 38 1.42 -10.91 6.69
C LEU A 38 0.60 -11.66 5.63
N GLN A 39 0.92 -12.93 5.39
CA GLN A 39 0.16 -13.80 4.49
C GLN A 39 -1.29 -13.94 4.95
N ARG A 40 -1.51 -14.23 6.23
CA ARG A 40 -2.87 -14.30 6.79
C ARG A 40 -3.65 -12.99 6.60
N GLN A 41 -3.02 -11.85 6.87
CA GLN A 41 -3.67 -10.55 6.69
C GLN A 41 -3.98 -10.26 5.21
N ALA A 42 -3.11 -10.68 4.30
CA ALA A 42 -3.34 -10.58 2.86
C ALA A 42 -4.52 -11.47 2.42
N ASP A 43 -4.60 -12.70 2.93
CA ASP A 43 -5.70 -13.62 2.65
C ASP A 43 -7.03 -13.08 3.20
N GLU A 44 -7.04 -12.54 4.42
CA GLU A 44 -8.20 -11.90 5.03
C GLU A 44 -8.66 -10.68 4.21
N ALA A 45 -7.73 -9.84 3.75
CA ALA A 45 -8.03 -8.69 2.89
C ALA A 45 -8.56 -9.10 1.51
N ALA A 46 -8.01 -10.17 0.92
CA ALA A 46 -8.48 -10.73 -0.34
C ALA A 46 -9.91 -11.29 -0.20
N ALA A 47 -10.20 -11.98 0.91
CA ALA A 47 -11.51 -12.54 1.22
C ALA A 47 -12.56 -11.46 1.52
N ALA A 48 -12.16 -10.36 2.18
CA ALA A 48 -13.04 -9.21 2.42
C ALA A 48 -13.47 -8.51 1.12
N GLY A 49 -12.77 -8.76 0.01
CA GLY A 49 -13.02 -8.15 -1.28
C GLY A 49 -12.53 -6.70 -1.34
N ARG A 50 -12.66 -6.07 -2.52
CA ARG A 50 -12.30 -4.65 -2.67
C ARG A 50 -13.27 -3.80 -1.86
N ALA A 51 -12.74 -3.08 -0.86
CA ALA A 51 -13.48 -2.03 -0.18
C ALA A 51 -14.06 -1.09 -1.25
N ALA A 52 -15.35 -0.77 -1.11
CA ALA A 52 -15.95 0.26 -1.94
C ALA A 52 -15.12 1.54 -1.75
N VAL A 53 -14.67 2.15 -2.85
CA VAL A 53 -14.00 3.44 -2.79
C VAL A 53 -15.06 4.44 -2.36
N VAL A 54 -15.11 4.70 -1.06
CA VAL A 54 -15.89 5.79 -0.50
C VAL A 54 -15.10 7.06 -0.77
N VAL A 55 -15.55 7.85 -1.73
CA VAL A 55 -15.03 9.20 -1.89
C VAL A 55 -15.58 9.99 -0.71
N GLU A 56 -14.75 10.12 0.33
CA GLU A 56 -15.10 10.95 1.47
C GLU A 56 -15.20 12.41 1.04
N PRO A 57 -16.17 13.16 1.60
CA PRO A 57 -16.22 14.60 1.39
C PRO A 57 -14.87 15.21 1.79
N ARG A 58 -14.29 15.99 0.88
CA ARG A 58 -13.03 16.71 1.14
C ARG A 58 -13.14 17.45 2.47
N THR A 59 -12.15 17.27 3.34
CA THR A 59 -12.14 17.89 4.66
C THR A 59 -12.12 19.42 4.55
N GLY A 60 -12.49 20.14 5.61
CA GLY A 60 -12.46 21.62 5.61
C GLY A 60 -11.07 22.18 5.23
N TRP A 61 -10.00 21.48 5.62
CA TRP A 61 -8.62 21.80 5.25
C TRP A 61 -8.34 21.63 3.75
N ASP A 62 -8.84 20.54 3.15
CA ASP A 62 -8.74 20.27 1.71
C ASP A 62 -9.48 21.28 0.84
N VAL A 63 -10.56 21.85 1.39
CA VAL A 63 -11.33 22.91 0.76
C VAL A 63 -10.60 24.25 0.89
N ALA A 64 -10.07 24.56 2.07
CA ALA A 64 -9.31 25.78 2.32
C ALA A 64 -8.05 25.89 1.44
N ALA A 65 -7.42 24.76 1.13
CA ALA A 65 -6.24 24.70 0.27
C ALA A 65 -6.47 25.25 -1.15
N ARG A 66 -7.71 25.31 -1.65
CA ARG A 66 -8.03 25.85 -2.99
C ARG A 66 -7.71 27.34 -3.15
N GLY A 67 -7.64 28.09 -2.05
CA GLY A 67 -7.29 29.51 -2.06
C GLY A 67 -5.79 29.79 -2.13
N LEU A 68 -4.94 28.76 -2.04
CA LEU A 68 -3.50 28.93 -2.06
C LEU A 68 -3.00 29.21 -3.48
N ARG A 69 -2.11 30.19 -3.64
CA ARG A 69 -1.51 30.52 -4.94
C ARG A 69 -0.60 29.41 -5.49
N ARG A 70 -0.13 28.51 -4.62
CA ARG A 70 0.71 27.36 -4.93
C ARG A 70 0.52 26.31 -3.83
N PRO A 71 0.63 25.01 -4.13
CA PRO A 71 0.73 23.97 -3.10
C PRO A 71 1.81 24.29 -2.07
N LEU A 72 1.57 23.96 -0.81
CA LEU A 72 2.61 23.97 0.20
C LEU A 72 3.47 22.72 -0.03
N GLU A 73 4.78 22.89 -0.14
CA GLU A 73 5.68 21.75 -0.25
C GLU A 73 5.80 21.06 1.11
N ASP A 74 5.37 19.81 1.17
CA ASP A 74 5.55 18.91 2.29
C ASP A 74 6.83 18.08 2.10
N GLY A 75 7.57 17.89 3.18
CA GLY A 75 8.79 17.08 3.17
C GLY A 75 9.83 17.46 4.21
N PRO A 76 10.92 16.68 4.30
CA PRO A 76 12.01 16.96 5.23
C PRO A 76 12.57 18.38 5.05
N GLY A 77 12.56 19.18 6.11
CA GLY A 77 13.05 20.56 6.10
C GLY A 77 12.04 21.63 5.68
N ALA A 78 10.85 21.26 5.21
CA ALA A 78 9.80 22.22 4.83
C ALA A 78 9.39 23.14 5.99
N TRP A 79 9.42 22.60 7.22
CA TRP A 79 9.02 23.29 8.44
C TRP A 79 10.19 23.85 9.26
N GLY A 80 11.42 23.80 8.75
CA GLY A 80 12.61 24.22 9.50
C GLY A 80 12.62 25.72 9.90
N ARG A 81 11.70 26.51 9.33
CA ARG A 81 11.54 27.94 9.63
C ARG A 81 10.65 28.21 10.85
N SER A 82 9.78 27.26 11.23
CA SER A 82 8.91 27.38 12.40
C SER A 82 9.55 26.85 13.70
N LEU A 83 10.69 26.17 13.58
CA LEU A 83 11.45 25.60 14.69
C LEU A 83 12.61 26.50 15.16
N ARG A 84 12.67 27.74 14.67
CA ARG A 84 13.58 28.80 15.12
C ARG A 84 12.78 29.84 15.87
#